data_AF-A0A7C7PQ54-F1
#
_entry.id   AF-A0A7C7PQ54-F1
#
_cell.length_a   1.000
_cell.length_b   1.000
_cell.length_c   1.000
_cell.angle_alpha   90.00
_cell.angle_beta   90.00
_cell.angle_gamma   90.00
#
_symmetry.space_group_name_H-M   'P 1'
#
loop_
_entity.id
_entity.type
_entity.pdbx_description
1 polymer ?
#
loop_
_entity_poly.entity_id
_entity_poly.type
_entity_poly.pdbx_seq_one_letter_code
_entity_poly.pdbx_strand_id
1 'polypeptide(L)'
;MKARYIACSTIATISLTAALVLEGTAQVTYTAEQATAGSVAYEQHCAECHLQTLVGSFEAPELAGQNFLGYWGGRPVEELMEMVISMPPGEEGSLAQAVYANIVAYLLERNGFPSGPAELVADATGILEGSTGPQEAPTTTPTRSTGPATPTGAAFGGRGGASGGGTSTFHEVTDFRPVTDEELVNPDPGDWLMYRRTLDSQGYSPLDQINRENVTDLRLAWAWAMEEGANQPTPLVRGGVMYLTHPMNTIQALDAATGELLWEYRRTFPEGYRAFFSQLRSIAIYEDKIFVPTKDAWLVALDARTGEVVWETQIADYQQGYTNVAGPIVARGKVINGINGCGRFFEESCFITAHDAATGEELWRTFTIARPGEFGDDTWGDIPFELRGGGDAWITGSYDPDLDLIYWGTAQAKPWVPASRGMTTADAALYTNSTLAIDPEDGRIVWYRQHVPGEALDLDE
;
A
#
# COMPACT_ATOMS: atom_id res chain seq x y z
N MET A 1 49.95 82.99 48.76
CA MET A 1 50.22 84.00 47.71
C MET A 1 49.63 83.50 46.40
N LYS A 2 48.66 84.24 45.82
CA LYS A 2 48.19 84.20 44.40
C LYS A 2 47.62 82.85 43.88
N ALA A 3 46.54 82.76 43.11
CA ALA A 3 45.51 83.66 42.62
C ALA A 3 44.34 82.77 42.14
N ARG A 4 43.11 83.29 42.18
CA ARG A 4 41.90 82.67 41.62
C ARG A 4 41.93 82.78 40.08
N TYR A 5 41.56 81.70 39.38
CA TYR A 5 40.94 81.76 38.06
C TYR A 5 39.83 80.72 37.97
N ILE A 6 38.65 81.20 37.57
CA ILE A 6 37.45 80.43 37.27
C ILE A 6 37.55 79.99 35.80
N ALA A 7 37.38 78.71 35.52
CA ALA A 7 37.14 78.21 34.16
C ALA A 7 35.99 77.21 34.20
N CYS A 8 34.96 77.52 33.41
CA CYS A 8 33.75 76.75 33.20
C CYS A 8 34.08 75.55 32.30
N SER A 9 33.77 74.33 32.73
CA SER A 9 33.89 73.13 31.89
C SER A 9 32.53 72.45 31.81
N THR A 10 31.91 72.54 30.63
CA THR A 10 30.72 71.79 30.22
C THR A 10 31.07 70.30 30.11
N ILE A 11 30.40 69.46 30.90
CA ILE A 11 30.45 68.01 30.80
C ILE A 11 29.42 67.59 29.74
N ALA A 12 29.91 67.08 28.61
CA ALA A 12 29.08 66.37 27.64
C ALA A 12 29.07 64.88 28.01
N THR A 13 27.95 64.40 28.54
CA THR A 13 27.67 62.97 28.74
C THR A 13 27.27 62.34 27.40
N ILE A 14 28.14 61.48 26.86
CA ILE A 14 27.80 60.58 25.75
C ILE A 14 27.09 59.37 26.37
N SER A 15 25.77 59.31 26.22
CA SER A 15 24.99 58.11 26.53
C SER A 15 25.00 57.19 25.32
N LEU A 16 25.71 56.07 25.40
CA LEU A 16 25.68 55.00 24.40
C LEU A 16 24.49 54.07 24.74
N THR A 17 23.34 54.27 24.10
CA THR A 17 22.24 53.31 24.15
C THR A 17 22.51 52.21 23.14
N ALA A 18 22.94 51.03 23.61
CA ALA A 18 22.88 49.81 22.82
C ALA A 18 21.40 49.39 22.75
N ALA A 19 20.78 49.54 21.59
CA ALA A 19 19.51 48.88 21.30
C ALA A 19 19.82 47.41 21.02
N LEU A 20 19.40 46.50 21.91
CA LEU A 20 19.21 45.11 21.52
C LEU A 20 18.02 45.10 20.55
N VAL A 21 18.30 44.88 19.27
CA VAL A 21 17.29 44.40 18.33
C VAL A 21 17.08 42.94 18.71
N LEU A 22 15.93 42.63 19.31
CA LEU A 22 15.39 41.27 19.28
C LEU A 22 15.02 41.03 17.81
N GLU A 23 15.88 40.33 17.08
CA GLU A 23 15.48 39.72 15.81
C GLU A 23 14.38 38.72 16.15
N GLY A 24 13.12 39.11 15.91
CA GLY A 24 12.03 38.16 15.89
C GLY A 24 12.33 37.15 14.79
N THR A 25 12.21 35.86 15.10
CA THR A 25 12.30 34.78 14.12
C THR A 25 11.35 35.10 12.96
N ALA A 26 11.89 35.23 11.75
CA ALA A 26 11.09 35.55 10.57
C ALA A 26 10.03 34.46 10.38
N GLN A 27 8.77 34.86 10.30
CA GLN A 27 7.68 33.94 10.03
C GLN A 27 7.78 33.47 8.58
N VAL A 28 7.85 32.15 8.41
CA VAL A 28 7.96 31.51 7.09
C VAL A 28 6.63 31.62 6.37
N THR A 29 6.66 32.08 5.12
CA THR A 29 5.49 32.15 4.24
C THR A 29 5.82 31.61 2.86
N TYR A 30 4.80 31.28 2.08
CA TYR A 30 4.90 30.82 0.70
C TYR A 30 3.81 31.48 -0.16
N THR A 31 3.96 31.52 -1.48
CA THR A 31 2.91 32.05 -2.37
C THR A 31 1.89 30.95 -2.75
N ALA A 32 0.66 31.36 -3.05
CA ALA A 32 -0.39 30.42 -3.49
C ALA A 32 -0.01 29.73 -4.81
N GLU A 33 0.72 30.42 -5.68
CA GLU A 33 1.25 29.88 -6.92
C GLU A 33 2.28 28.76 -6.67
N GLN A 34 3.14 28.91 -5.65
CA GLN A 34 4.08 27.86 -5.25
C GLN A 34 3.37 26.62 -4.72
N ALA A 35 2.36 26.80 -3.86
CA ALA A 35 1.59 25.67 -3.36
C ALA A 35 0.86 24.93 -4.50
N THR A 36 0.29 25.67 -5.46
CA THR A 36 -0.35 25.09 -6.65
C THR A 36 0.64 24.34 -7.54
N ALA A 37 1.83 24.90 -7.80
CA ALA A 37 2.87 24.20 -8.54
C ALA A 37 3.41 22.99 -7.76
N GLY A 38 3.44 23.11 -6.43
CA GLY A 38 3.89 22.09 -5.50
C GLY A 38 2.98 20.88 -5.47
N SER A 39 1.66 21.05 -5.55
CA SER A 39 0.71 19.94 -5.58
C SER A 39 0.92 19.06 -6.82
N VAL A 40 1.15 19.68 -7.98
CA VAL A 40 1.44 18.96 -9.23
C VAL A 40 2.78 18.21 -9.13
N ALA A 41 3.83 18.85 -8.60
CA ALA A 41 5.13 18.20 -8.41
C ALA A 41 5.04 17.05 -7.39
N TYR A 42 4.27 17.24 -6.32
CA TYR A 42 4.01 16.23 -5.31
C TYR A 42 3.33 14.99 -5.89
N GLU A 43 2.28 15.16 -6.69
CA GLU A 43 1.58 14.05 -7.36
C GLU A 43 2.50 13.24 -8.27
N GLN A 44 3.47 13.90 -8.91
CA GLN A 44 4.41 13.28 -9.84
C GLN A 44 5.54 12.52 -9.15
N HIS A 45 6.04 13.04 -8.01
CA HIS A 45 7.31 12.58 -7.42
C HIS A 45 7.20 12.01 -6.01
N CYS A 46 6.13 12.32 -5.28
CA CYS A 46 6.02 11.98 -3.86
C CYS A 46 4.81 11.09 -3.56
N ALA A 47 3.72 11.22 -4.32
CA ALA A 47 2.45 10.54 -4.05
C ALA A 47 2.50 9.01 -4.17
N GLU A 48 3.54 8.43 -4.77
CA GLU A 48 3.73 6.97 -4.79
C GLU A 48 3.96 6.41 -3.38
N CYS A 49 4.81 7.08 -2.61
CA CYS A 49 5.08 6.69 -1.22
C CYS A 49 4.11 7.39 -0.27
N HIS A 50 3.81 8.67 -0.47
CA HIS A 50 3.07 9.46 0.51
C HIS A 50 1.55 9.57 0.25
N LEU A 51 1.07 8.94 -0.82
CA LEU A 51 -0.28 9.04 -1.39
C LEU A 51 -0.72 10.45 -1.79
N GLN A 52 -1.66 10.52 -2.72
CA GLN A 52 -2.30 11.78 -3.12
C GLN A 52 -2.97 12.51 -1.94
N THR A 53 -3.48 11.75 -0.96
CA THR A 53 -4.15 12.26 0.23
C THR A 53 -3.19 12.75 1.31
N LEU A 54 -1.86 12.64 1.12
CA LEU A 54 -0.81 13.03 2.07
C LEU A 54 -0.73 12.17 3.33
N VAL A 55 -1.49 11.09 3.42
CA VAL A 55 -1.56 10.27 4.63
C VAL A 55 -0.36 9.32 4.81
N GLY A 56 0.54 9.20 3.83
CA GLY A 56 1.75 8.36 3.93
C GLY A 56 1.49 6.86 3.73
N SER A 57 2.27 6.07 2.97
CA SER A 57 2.07 4.62 2.76
C SER A 57 3.22 3.78 3.28
N PHE A 58 2.92 2.61 3.85
CA PHE A 58 3.90 1.65 4.39
C PHE A 58 4.87 2.29 5.39
N GLU A 59 6.10 2.61 4.98
CA GLU A 59 7.13 3.29 5.77
C GLU A 59 7.10 4.82 5.63
N ALA A 60 6.44 5.34 4.60
CA ALA A 60 6.42 6.77 4.32
C ALA A 60 5.42 7.48 5.26
N PRO A 61 5.87 8.50 6.03
CA PRO A 61 5.00 9.16 7.00
C PRO A 61 3.89 9.98 6.37
N GLU A 62 2.86 10.25 7.17
CA GLU A 62 1.85 11.28 6.91
C GLU A 62 2.51 12.66 6.76
N LEU A 63 2.21 13.33 5.65
CA LEU A 63 2.74 14.65 5.29
C LEU A 63 1.74 15.79 5.50
N ALA A 64 0.48 15.47 5.87
CA ALA A 64 -0.45 16.47 6.37
C ALA A 64 -1.37 15.89 7.43
N GLY A 65 -1.47 16.55 8.58
CA GLY A 65 -2.24 16.02 9.70
C GLY A 65 -1.68 16.43 11.06
N GLN A 66 -2.28 15.92 12.12
CA GLN A 66 -1.82 16.22 13.50
C GLN A 66 -0.42 15.67 13.77
N ASN A 67 -0.03 14.55 13.14
CA ASN A 67 1.33 14.02 13.27
C ASN A 67 2.37 14.93 12.64
N PHE A 68 2.09 15.43 11.42
CA PHE A 68 2.95 16.42 10.76
C PHE A 68 3.12 17.66 11.64
N LEU A 69 2.02 18.21 12.15
CA LEU A 69 2.05 19.41 13.00
C LEU A 69 2.76 19.18 14.32
N GLY A 70 2.56 18.02 14.94
CA GLY A 70 3.24 17.65 16.18
C GLY A 70 4.76 17.51 16.01
N TYR A 71 5.21 17.11 14.83
CA TYR A 71 6.64 16.93 14.53
C TYR A 71 7.31 18.18 13.95
N TRP A 72 6.66 18.92 13.05
CA TRP A 72 7.24 20.06 12.33
C TRP A 72 6.83 21.43 12.88
N GLY A 73 5.72 21.52 13.60
CA GLY A 73 5.28 22.78 14.22
C GLY A 73 6.33 23.31 15.20
N GLY A 74 6.71 24.57 15.05
CA GLY A 74 7.74 25.23 15.86
C GLY A 74 9.18 24.85 15.51
N ARG A 75 9.41 24.04 14.45
CA ARG A 75 10.75 23.74 13.95
C ARG A 75 11.17 24.67 12.81
N PRO A 76 12.48 24.78 12.53
CA PRO A 76 12.97 25.54 11.40
C PRO A 76 12.55 24.94 10.05
N VAL A 77 12.15 25.78 9.08
CA VAL A 77 11.73 25.33 7.73
C VAL A 77 12.88 24.68 6.96
N GLU A 78 14.12 25.09 7.23
CA GLU A 78 15.31 24.49 6.64
C GLU A 78 15.42 22.99 6.95
N GLU A 79 15.02 22.54 8.15
CA GLU A 79 15.03 21.12 8.51
C GLU A 79 13.98 20.32 7.72
N LEU A 80 12.80 20.93 7.46
CA LEU A 80 11.78 20.33 6.60
C LEU A 80 12.26 20.28 5.14
N MET A 81 12.89 21.35 4.66
CA MET A 81 13.43 21.41 3.31
C MET A 81 14.53 20.35 3.10
N GLU A 82 15.47 20.22 4.04
CA GLU A 82 16.52 19.19 4.02
C GLU A 82 15.91 17.78 3.97
N MET A 83 14.88 17.53 4.77
CA MET A 83 14.17 16.26 4.75
C MET A 83 13.52 15.99 3.39
N VAL A 84 12.82 16.95 2.81
CA VAL A 84 12.17 16.79 1.50
C VAL A 84 13.20 16.62 0.37
N ILE A 85 14.35 17.30 0.44
CA ILE A 85 15.44 17.14 -0.53
C ILE A 85 16.09 15.76 -0.44
N SER A 86 16.13 15.16 0.76
CA SER A 86 16.66 13.80 0.96
C SER A 86 15.74 12.69 0.38
N MET A 87 14.57 13.05 -0.13
CA MET A 87 13.62 12.11 -0.71
C MET A 87 13.60 12.14 -2.26
N PRO A 88 13.37 10.99 -2.91
CA PRO A 88 13.24 9.65 -2.31
C PRO A 88 14.62 9.03 -1.97
N PRO A 89 14.69 8.04 -1.05
CA PRO A 89 15.95 7.39 -0.70
C PRO A 89 16.66 6.82 -1.93
N GLY A 90 17.94 7.14 -2.11
CA GLY A 90 18.73 6.72 -3.28
C GLY A 90 18.65 7.67 -4.48
N GLU A 91 17.74 8.66 -4.48
CA GLU A 91 17.65 9.72 -5.50
C GLU A 91 17.61 11.12 -4.87
N GLU A 92 18.40 11.31 -3.81
CA GLU A 92 18.55 12.57 -3.07
C GLU A 92 18.90 13.73 -4.02
N GLY A 93 18.16 14.85 -3.92
CA GLY A 93 18.40 16.04 -4.73
C GLY A 93 18.16 15.85 -6.24
N SER A 94 17.36 14.86 -6.65
CA SER A 94 17.03 14.58 -8.05
C SER A 94 16.24 15.70 -8.75
N LEU A 95 15.56 16.56 -7.99
CA LEU A 95 14.77 17.67 -8.52
C LEU A 95 15.49 19.02 -8.40
N ALA A 96 15.08 20.00 -9.21
CA ALA A 96 15.57 21.37 -9.08
C ALA A 96 15.12 21.98 -7.73
N GLN A 97 15.97 22.80 -7.11
CA GLN A 97 15.68 23.42 -5.80
C GLN A 97 14.34 24.17 -5.73
N ALA A 98 13.95 24.85 -6.80
CA ALA A 98 12.66 25.53 -6.89
C ALA A 98 11.47 24.56 -6.85
N VAL A 99 11.62 23.34 -7.40
CA VAL A 99 10.59 22.30 -7.34
C VAL A 99 10.43 21.79 -5.92
N TYR A 100 11.53 21.57 -5.19
CA TYR A 100 11.46 21.22 -3.77
C TYR A 100 10.80 22.33 -2.93
N ALA A 101 11.14 23.59 -3.18
CA ALA A 101 10.49 24.71 -2.48
C ALA A 101 8.98 24.77 -2.76
N ASN A 102 8.54 24.47 -3.99
CA ASN A 102 7.13 24.36 -4.31
C ASN A 102 6.46 23.19 -3.57
N ILE A 103 7.09 22.01 -3.53
CA ILE A 103 6.59 20.85 -2.78
C ILE A 103 6.42 21.22 -1.29
N VAL A 104 7.42 21.85 -0.67
CA VAL A 104 7.32 22.32 0.72
C VAL A 104 6.19 23.35 0.87
N ALA A 105 6.06 24.31 -0.03
CA ALA A 105 4.94 25.26 -0.01
C ALA A 105 3.57 24.57 -0.04
N TYR A 106 3.42 23.51 -0.83
CA TYR A 106 2.21 22.69 -0.83
C TYR A 106 1.99 21.98 0.51
N LEU A 107 3.02 21.37 1.10
CA LEU A 107 2.89 20.74 2.43
C LEU A 107 2.51 21.77 3.51
N LEU A 108 3.08 22.98 3.46
CA LEU A 108 2.73 24.06 4.38
C LEU A 108 1.27 24.49 4.22
N GLU A 109 0.79 24.62 2.98
CA GLU A 109 -0.63 24.89 2.69
C GLU A 109 -1.55 23.83 3.27
N ARG A 110 -1.23 22.56 3.03
CA ARG A 110 -2.05 21.42 3.47
C ARG A 110 -2.06 21.24 4.97
N ASN A 111 -1.11 21.84 5.67
CA ASN A 111 -1.05 21.91 7.13
C ASN A 111 -1.46 23.29 7.69
N GLY A 112 -2.02 24.17 6.87
CA GLY A 112 -2.64 25.42 7.30
C GLY A 112 -1.67 26.49 7.79
N PHE A 113 -0.39 26.43 7.40
CA PHE A 113 0.61 27.48 7.66
C PHE A 113 0.32 28.75 6.84
N PRO A 114 0.77 29.93 7.29
CA PRO A 114 0.41 31.18 6.64
C PRO A 114 1.06 31.34 5.26
N SER A 115 0.25 31.71 4.27
CA SER A 115 0.73 32.17 2.96
C SER A 115 1.10 33.66 2.99
N GLY A 116 1.90 34.07 2.02
CA GLY A 116 2.41 35.43 1.90
C GLY A 116 2.83 35.80 0.48
N PRO A 117 3.23 37.05 0.25
CA PRO A 117 3.63 37.54 -1.07
C PRO A 117 5.08 37.15 -1.44
N ALA A 118 5.86 36.61 -0.51
CA ALA A 118 7.24 36.20 -0.72
C ALA A 118 7.30 34.72 -1.08
N GLU A 119 8.08 34.38 -2.10
CA GLU A 119 8.33 32.99 -2.46
C GLU A 119 9.23 32.31 -1.42
N LEU A 120 8.85 31.09 -1.04
CA LEU A 120 9.70 30.19 -0.28
C LEU A 120 10.86 29.74 -1.18
N VAL A 121 12.08 29.83 -0.69
CA VAL A 121 13.29 29.39 -1.39
C VAL A 121 13.92 28.21 -0.66
N ALA A 122 14.74 27.41 -1.35
CA ALA A 122 15.32 26.19 -0.79
C ALA A 122 16.30 26.44 0.37
N ASP A 123 16.86 27.65 0.48
CA ASP A 123 17.71 28.09 1.59
C ASP A 123 16.98 29.02 2.57
N ALA A 124 15.64 29.01 2.56
CA ALA A 124 14.84 29.79 3.49
C ALA A 124 15.14 29.37 4.93
N THR A 125 15.20 30.38 5.80
CA THR A 125 15.37 30.20 7.25
C THR A 125 14.18 30.80 7.97
N GLY A 126 13.77 30.17 9.06
CA GLY A 126 12.66 30.67 9.89
C GLY A 126 11.86 29.54 10.51
N ILE A 127 10.96 29.89 11.43
CA ILE A 127 10.21 28.90 12.20
C ILE A 127 8.83 28.67 11.58
N LEU A 128 8.43 27.40 11.51
CA LEU A 128 7.10 26.96 11.12
C LEU A 128 6.09 27.24 12.25
N GLU A 129 5.52 28.45 12.26
CA GLU A 129 4.50 28.86 13.23
C GLU A 129 3.23 29.39 12.55
N GLY A 130 2.13 29.39 13.31
CA GLY A 130 0.86 29.97 12.86
C GLY A 130 0.00 29.03 12.02
N SER A 131 0.21 27.71 12.11
CA SER A 131 -0.71 26.74 11.53
C SER A 131 -2.12 26.89 12.11
N THR A 132 -3.11 26.82 11.23
CA THR A 132 -4.55 26.77 11.54
C THR A 132 -5.11 25.35 11.62
N GLY A 133 -4.23 24.35 11.52
CA GLY A 133 -4.59 22.93 11.45
C GLY A 133 -4.61 22.38 10.01
N PRO A 134 -4.71 21.04 9.86
CA PRO A 134 -4.73 20.39 8.55
C PRO A 134 -5.90 20.87 7.71
N GLN A 135 -5.64 21.13 6.43
CA GLN A 135 -6.65 21.56 5.47
C GLN A 135 -7.14 20.34 4.66
N GLU A 136 -8.46 20.18 4.57
CA GLU A 136 -9.07 19.17 3.70
C GLU A 136 -8.55 19.34 2.26
N ALA A 137 -8.31 18.22 1.58
CA ALA A 137 -7.95 18.27 0.18
C ALA A 137 -9.08 18.95 -0.60
N PRO A 138 -8.79 19.84 -1.56
CA PRO A 138 -9.83 20.29 -2.46
C PRO A 138 -10.39 19.05 -3.16
N THR A 139 -11.64 18.68 -2.86
CA THR A 139 -12.42 17.71 -3.63
C THR A 139 -12.75 18.34 -4.98
N THR A 140 -11.78 18.35 -5.89
CA THR A 140 -12.04 18.63 -7.30
C THR A 140 -12.67 17.37 -7.90
N THR A 141 -13.99 17.27 -7.77
CA THR A 141 -14.74 16.53 -8.81
C THR A 141 -14.42 17.23 -10.14
N PRO A 142 -13.86 16.55 -11.15
CA PRO A 142 -13.54 17.20 -12.41
C PRO A 142 -14.83 17.76 -13.01
N THR A 143 -14.98 19.07 -12.99
CA THR A 143 -16.08 19.73 -13.69
C THR A 143 -15.78 19.62 -15.17
N ARG A 144 -16.45 18.68 -15.82
CA ARG A 144 -16.36 18.41 -17.26
C ARG A 144 -16.63 19.70 -18.04
N SER A 145 -15.56 20.35 -18.51
CA SER A 145 -15.64 21.48 -19.44
C SER A 145 -16.16 20.96 -20.79
N THR A 146 -17.39 21.33 -21.12
CA THR A 146 -18.01 21.04 -22.41
C THR A 146 -17.50 22.00 -23.48
N GLY A 147 -16.45 21.61 -24.20
CA GLY A 147 -16.10 22.20 -25.50
C GLY A 147 -17.03 21.71 -26.62
N PRO A 148 -17.22 22.47 -27.72
CA PRO A 148 -18.22 22.15 -28.74
C PRO A 148 -17.83 20.88 -29.53
N ALA A 149 -18.82 20.00 -29.69
CA ALA A 149 -18.71 18.73 -30.39
C ALA A 149 -18.39 18.88 -31.88
N THR A 150 -17.46 18.06 -32.37
CA THR A 150 -17.38 17.66 -33.78
C THR A 150 -18.02 16.28 -33.90
N PRO A 151 -18.99 16.03 -34.79
CA PRO A 151 -19.73 14.77 -34.82
C PRO A 151 -19.07 13.73 -35.73
N THR A 152 -19.18 12.46 -35.31
CA THR A 152 -19.26 11.17 -36.06
C THR A 152 -18.40 10.11 -35.36
N GLY A 153 -18.88 8.95 -34.93
CA GLY A 153 -20.20 8.34 -34.97
C GLY A 153 -20.20 7.01 -34.19
N ALA A 154 -21.41 6.47 -34.05
CA ALA A 154 -21.79 5.15 -33.53
C ALA A 154 -21.72 4.92 -32.00
N ALA A 155 -22.91 4.95 -31.42
CA ALA A 155 -23.25 4.74 -30.02
C ALA A 155 -23.00 3.32 -29.51
N PHE A 156 -22.58 3.21 -28.25
CA PHE A 156 -23.09 2.20 -27.32
C PHE A 156 -23.55 2.91 -26.03
N GLY A 157 -24.77 2.56 -25.61
CA GLY A 157 -25.46 3.14 -24.46
C GLY A 157 -24.83 2.72 -23.14
N GLY A 158 -24.82 3.64 -22.18
CA GLY A 158 -24.15 3.47 -20.90
C GLY A 158 -24.90 2.61 -19.88
N ARG A 159 -24.12 2.07 -18.95
CA ARG A 159 -24.41 1.84 -17.53
C ARG A 159 -23.09 1.89 -16.76
N GLY A 160 -23.10 2.58 -15.61
CA GLY A 160 -22.22 2.44 -14.42
C GLY A 160 -20.71 2.32 -14.61
N GLY A 161 -19.94 3.23 -13.99
CA GLY A 161 -18.48 3.22 -14.05
C GLY A 161 -17.87 1.87 -13.66
N ALA A 162 -17.19 1.24 -14.62
CA ALA A 162 -16.40 0.04 -14.42
C ALA A 162 -14.93 0.43 -14.53
N SER A 163 -14.18 0.23 -13.44
CA SER A 163 -12.72 0.10 -13.45
C SER A 163 -12.34 -1.27 -14.02
N GLY A 164 -12.84 -1.64 -15.20
CA GLY A 164 -12.58 -2.95 -15.80
C GLY A 164 -11.20 -2.97 -16.46
N GLY A 165 -10.40 -4.00 -16.16
CA GLY A 165 -9.20 -4.31 -16.95
C GLY A 165 -9.56 -4.74 -18.38
N GLY A 166 -8.59 -4.68 -19.30
CA GLY A 166 -8.77 -5.12 -20.68
C GLY A 166 -8.23 -6.53 -20.89
N THR A 167 -8.99 -7.38 -21.57
CA THR A 167 -8.57 -8.74 -21.95
C THR A 167 -8.29 -8.81 -23.45
N SER A 168 -7.21 -9.49 -23.82
CA SER A 168 -6.89 -9.89 -25.19
C SER A 168 -6.76 -11.41 -25.25
N THR A 169 -7.70 -12.07 -25.92
CA THR A 169 -7.67 -13.52 -26.15
C THR A 169 -7.15 -13.82 -27.55
N PHE A 170 -6.04 -14.54 -27.65
CA PHE A 170 -5.45 -14.98 -28.92
C PHE A 170 -5.90 -16.40 -29.27
N HIS A 171 -5.91 -17.27 -28.26
CA HIS A 171 -6.34 -18.66 -28.34
C HIS A 171 -7.14 -19.01 -27.08
N GLU A 172 -8.41 -19.38 -27.26
CA GLU A 172 -9.22 -19.89 -26.16
C GLU A 172 -8.77 -21.30 -25.76
N VAL A 173 -8.69 -21.57 -24.46
CA VAL A 173 -8.44 -22.92 -23.95
C VAL A 173 -9.71 -23.77 -24.08
N THR A 174 -9.78 -24.62 -25.09
CA THR A 174 -10.99 -25.39 -25.41
C THR A 174 -11.20 -26.64 -24.55
N ASP A 175 -10.12 -27.26 -24.06
CA ASP A 175 -10.17 -28.51 -23.28
C ASP A 175 -9.97 -28.28 -21.78
N PHE A 176 -10.44 -27.12 -21.28
CA PHE A 176 -10.29 -26.78 -19.87
C PHE A 176 -11.21 -27.63 -18.99
N ARG A 177 -10.62 -28.28 -17.97
CA ARG A 177 -11.35 -29.04 -16.97
C ARG A 177 -11.49 -28.25 -15.67
N PRO A 178 -12.72 -27.97 -15.20
CA PRO A 178 -12.95 -27.28 -13.94
C PRO A 178 -12.18 -27.91 -12.77
N VAL A 179 -11.55 -27.09 -11.95
CA VAL A 179 -10.85 -27.50 -10.74
C VAL A 179 -11.87 -27.72 -9.62
N THR A 180 -11.77 -28.86 -8.93
CA THR A 180 -12.66 -29.20 -7.79
C THR A 180 -11.93 -29.14 -6.46
N ASP A 181 -12.66 -29.11 -5.34
CA ASP A 181 -12.07 -29.17 -3.99
C ASP A 181 -11.16 -30.41 -3.82
N GLU A 182 -11.57 -31.58 -4.35
CA GLU A 182 -10.78 -32.82 -4.28
C GLU A 182 -9.41 -32.67 -4.98
N GLU A 183 -9.36 -31.92 -6.08
CA GLU A 183 -8.12 -31.68 -6.81
C GLU A 183 -7.20 -30.66 -6.15
N LEU A 184 -7.74 -29.71 -5.38
CA LEU A 184 -6.91 -28.81 -4.58
C LEU A 184 -6.18 -29.59 -3.46
N VAL A 185 -6.79 -30.66 -2.94
CA VAL A 185 -6.18 -31.55 -1.96
C VAL A 185 -5.15 -32.48 -2.63
N ASN A 186 -5.55 -33.13 -3.72
CA ASN A 186 -4.73 -34.13 -4.41
C ASN A 186 -4.70 -33.88 -5.92
N PRO A 187 -3.93 -32.90 -6.40
CA PRO A 187 -3.83 -32.60 -7.83
C PRO A 187 -3.03 -33.68 -8.56
N ASP A 188 -3.26 -33.78 -9.87
CA ASP A 188 -2.40 -34.56 -10.76
C ASP A 188 -0.91 -34.19 -10.52
N PRO A 189 0.02 -35.15 -10.55
CA PRO A 189 1.47 -34.88 -10.44
C PRO A 189 1.99 -33.78 -11.37
N GLY A 190 1.42 -33.65 -12.57
CA GLY A 190 1.77 -32.62 -13.57
C GLY A 190 1.13 -31.26 -13.35
N ASP A 191 0.11 -31.16 -12.49
CA ASP A 191 -0.57 -29.90 -12.18
C ASP A 191 0.06 -29.20 -10.96
N TRP A 192 0.01 -27.87 -10.98
CA TRP A 192 0.41 -26.99 -9.89
C TRP A 192 -0.68 -25.94 -9.65
N LEU A 193 -1.69 -26.30 -8.83
CA LEU A 193 -2.95 -25.53 -8.75
C LEU A 193 -2.94 -24.40 -7.72
N MET A 194 -1.88 -24.26 -6.91
CA MET A 194 -1.83 -23.28 -5.82
C MET A 194 -0.41 -22.75 -5.60
N TYR A 195 -0.25 -21.67 -4.83
CA TYR A 195 1.05 -21.09 -4.47
C TYR A 195 2.10 -22.12 -4.01
N ARG A 196 1.67 -23.19 -3.31
CA ARG A 196 2.54 -24.26 -2.82
C ARG A 196 2.08 -25.66 -3.28
N ARG A 197 1.45 -25.72 -4.45
CA ARG A 197 0.85 -26.90 -5.12
C ARG A 197 -0.42 -27.45 -4.44
N THR A 198 -0.34 -27.78 -3.15
CA THR A 198 -1.42 -28.39 -2.36
C THR A 198 -1.84 -27.50 -1.19
N LEU A 199 -3.04 -27.74 -0.64
CA LEU A 199 -3.63 -26.94 0.45
C LEU A 199 -2.80 -26.96 1.76
N ASP A 200 -2.00 -28.01 1.99
CA ASP A 200 -1.08 -28.14 3.12
C ASP A 200 0.23 -27.34 2.95
N SER A 201 0.40 -26.66 1.81
CA SER A 201 1.46 -25.71 1.52
C SER A 201 2.90 -26.22 1.57
N GLN A 202 3.13 -27.53 1.38
CA GLN A 202 4.49 -28.11 1.41
C GLN A 202 5.40 -27.63 0.27
N GLY A 203 4.84 -27.28 -0.90
CA GLY A 203 5.63 -26.91 -2.09
C GLY A 203 6.49 -28.05 -2.63
N TYR A 204 5.94 -29.25 -2.60
CA TYR A 204 6.59 -30.47 -3.06
C TYR A 204 5.95 -30.96 -4.37
N SER A 205 6.76 -31.32 -5.36
CA SER A 205 6.31 -32.04 -6.56
C SER A 205 6.64 -33.54 -6.44
N PRO A 206 5.69 -34.44 -6.71
CA PRO A 206 5.95 -35.88 -6.71
C PRO A 206 6.66 -36.38 -7.99
N LEU A 207 6.89 -35.51 -9.00
CA LEU A 207 7.60 -35.89 -10.22
C LEU A 207 9.08 -36.18 -9.94
N ASP A 208 9.60 -37.26 -10.52
CA ASP A 208 10.96 -37.76 -10.29
C ASP A 208 11.80 -37.93 -11.57
N GLN A 209 11.26 -37.51 -12.72
CA GLN A 209 11.97 -37.55 -14.00
C GLN A 209 13.30 -36.81 -13.93
N ILE A 210 13.31 -35.62 -13.31
CA ILE A 210 14.53 -34.86 -12.99
C ILE A 210 14.97 -35.26 -11.59
N ASN A 211 16.19 -35.74 -11.46
CA ASN A 211 16.74 -36.23 -10.21
C ASN A 211 18.25 -35.97 -10.12
N ARG A 212 18.87 -36.42 -9.03
CA ARG A 212 20.30 -36.17 -8.74
C ARG A 212 21.25 -36.75 -9.78
N GLU A 213 20.83 -37.74 -10.57
CA GLU A 213 21.66 -38.40 -11.56
C GLU A 213 21.67 -37.66 -12.90
N ASN A 214 20.62 -36.89 -13.22
CA ASN A 214 20.46 -36.25 -14.53
C ASN A 214 20.24 -34.72 -14.50
N VAL A 215 20.14 -34.09 -13.33
CA VAL A 215 19.92 -32.62 -13.22
C VAL A 215 21.01 -31.78 -13.91
N THR A 216 22.22 -32.32 -14.08
CA THR A 216 23.31 -31.66 -14.81
C THR A 216 23.04 -31.51 -16.31
N ASP A 217 22.10 -32.30 -16.85
CA ASP A 217 21.71 -32.27 -18.25
C ASP A 217 20.57 -31.29 -18.53
N LEU A 218 20.05 -30.60 -17.51
CA LEU A 218 18.98 -29.62 -17.66
C LEU A 218 19.39 -28.51 -18.64
N ARG A 219 18.50 -28.18 -19.57
CA ARG A 219 18.67 -27.11 -20.56
C ARG A 219 17.43 -26.23 -20.57
N LEU A 220 17.61 -24.97 -20.95
CA LEU A 220 16.49 -24.05 -21.18
C LEU A 220 15.62 -24.60 -22.31
N ALA A 221 14.33 -24.80 -22.04
CA ALA A 221 13.34 -25.20 -23.04
C ALA A 221 12.81 -23.97 -23.80
N TRP A 222 12.32 -22.97 -23.05
CA TRP A 222 11.87 -21.67 -23.56
C TRP A 222 11.99 -20.62 -22.44
N ALA A 223 11.87 -19.34 -22.80
CA ALA A 223 11.82 -18.23 -21.86
C ALA A 223 10.74 -17.22 -22.30
N TRP A 224 10.12 -16.56 -21.32
CA TRP A 224 9.08 -15.56 -21.54
C TRP A 224 9.42 -14.27 -20.80
N ALA A 225 9.27 -13.14 -21.47
CA ALA A 225 9.58 -11.83 -20.90
C ALA A 225 8.45 -11.38 -19.96
N MET A 226 8.82 -10.82 -18.81
CA MET A 226 7.88 -10.28 -17.84
C MET A 226 7.86 -8.76 -17.85
N GLU A 227 6.71 -8.19 -17.50
CA GLU A 227 6.56 -6.76 -17.23
C GLU A 227 7.61 -6.24 -16.22
N GLU A 228 7.94 -4.96 -16.36
CA GLU A 228 8.86 -4.25 -15.49
C GLU A 228 8.32 -4.16 -14.06
N GLY A 229 9.23 -4.30 -13.08
CA GLY A 229 8.91 -4.24 -11.65
C GLY A 229 9.40 -5.47 -10.88
N ALA A 230 8.96 -5.55 -9.61
CA ALA A 230 9.34 -6.64 -8.72
C ALA A 230 8.61 -7.93 -9.11
N ASN A 231 9.37 -8.91 -9.61
CA ASN A 231 8.83 -10.20 -10.03
C ASN A 231 9.00 -11.25 -8.92
N GLN A 232 7.88 -11.66 -8.30
CA GLN A 232 7.84 -12.71 -7.28
C GLN A 232 6.77 -13.79 -7.58
N PRO A 233 6.47 -14.12 -8.86
CA PRO A 233 5.32 -14.96 -9.18
C PRO A 233 5.53 -16.42 -8.76
N THR A 234 4.43 -17.11 -8.50
CA THR A 234 4.32 -18.56 -8.63
C THR A 234 3.31 -18.87 -9.71
N PRO A 235 3.74 -19.39 -10.87
CA PRO A 235 2.81 -19.78 -11.92
C PRO A 235 1.90 -20.91 -11.46
N LEU A 236 0.63 -20.85 -11.83
CA LEU A 236 -0.26 -22.00 -11.71
C LEU A 236 -0.21 -22.80 -13.01
N VAL A 237 -0.29 -24.13 -12.94
CA VAL A 237 -0.33 -25.00 -14.12
C VAL A 237 -1.51 -25.95 -14.02
N ARG A 238 -2.39 -25.93 -15.02
CA ARG A 238 -3.56 -26.82 -15.15
C ARG A 238 -3.61 -27.39 -16.55
N GLY A 239 -3.46 -28.71 -16.67
CA GLY A 239 -3.66 -29.40 -17.95
C GLY A 239 -2.78 -28.87 -19.09
N GLY A 240 -1.55 -28.44 -18.77
CA GLY A 240 -0.63 -27.87 -19.75
C GLY A 240 -0.78 -26.36 -20.01
N VAL A 241 -1.74 -25.68 -19.37
CA VAL A 241 -1.86 -24.22 -19.40
C VAL A 241 -1.20 -23.63 -18.16
N MET A 242 -0.29 -22.68 -18.36
CA MET A 242 0.38 -21.93 -17.31
C MET A 242 -0.27 -20.56 -17.13
N TYR A 243 -0.74 -20.24 -15.92
CA TYR A 243 -1.22 -18.92 -15.55
C TYR A 243 -0.14 -18.16 -14.79
N LEU A 244 0.34 -17.07 -15.38
CA LEU A 244 1.46 -16.28 -14.90
C LEU A 244 0.97 -14.89 -14.47
N THR A 245 1.35 -14.49 -13.26
CA THR A 245 1.14 -13.14 -12.77
C THR A 245 2.38 -12.28 -13.02
N HIS A 246 2.14 -11.01 -13.34
CA HIS A 246 3.17 -10.00 -13.54
C HIS A 246 3.00 -8.84 -12.55
N PRO A 247 4.00 -7.95 -12.43
CA PRO A 247 3.83 -6.66 -11.80
C PRO A 247 2.59 -5.91 -12.32
N MET A 248 1.96 -5.13 -11.43
CA MET A 248 0.77 -4.31 -11.76
C MET A 248 -0.42 -5.11 -12.32
N ASN A 249 -0.61 -6.34 -11.84
CA ASN A 249 -1.76 -7.21 -12.16
C ASN A 249 -2.02 -7.44 -13.65
N THR A 250 -0.96 -7.54 -14.45
CA THR A 250 -1.06 -8.23 -15.74
C THR A 250 -1.07 -9.75 -15.47
N ILE A 251 -2.04 -10.46 -16.03
CA ILE A 251 -2.18 -11.92 -15.89
C ILE A 251 -2.19 -12.52 -17.28
N GLN A 252 -1.40 -13.56 -17.50
CA GLN A 252 -1.27 -14.22 -18.79
C GLN A 252 -1.53 -15.72 -18.66
N ALA A 253 -2.17 -16.31 -19.65
CA ALA A 253 -2.16 -17.75 -19.85
C ALA A 253 -1.25 -18.10 -21.02
N LEU A 254 -0.36 -19.06 -20.79
CA LEU A 254 0.60 -19.57 -21.75
C LEU A 254 0.39 -21.07 -21.96
N ASP A 255 0.66 -21.59 -23.15
CA ASP A 255 0.96 -23.02 -23.30
C ASP A 255 2.27 -23.33 -22.55
N ALA A 256 2.21 -24.20 -21.55
CA ALA A 256 3.35 -24.48 -20.66
C ALA A 256 4.51 -25.21 -21.37
N ALA A 257 4.23 -25.91 -22.49
CA ALA A 257 5.24 -26.64 -23.24
C ALA A 257 5.98 -25.73 -24.24
N THR A 258 5.29 -24.76 -24.83
CA THR A 258 5.83 -23.94 -25.93
C THR A 258 6.12 -22.48 -25.54
N GLY A 259 5.47 -21.97 -24.49
CA GLY A 259 5.48 -20.56 -24.14
C GLY A 259 4.61 -19.67 -25.03
N GLU A 260 3.70 -20.27 -25.82
CA GLU A 260 2.74 -19.52 -26.65
C GLU A 260 1.70 -18.80 -25.79
N LEU A 261 1.49 -17.51 -26.04
CA LEU A 261 0.49 -16.69 -25.34
C LEU A 261 -0.92 -17.02 -25.82
N LEU A 262 -1.75 -17.48 -24.89
CA LEU A 262 -3.14 -17.86 -25.14
C LEU A 262 -4.06 -16.67 -24.90
N TRP A 263 -3.93 -16.02 -23.74
CA TRP A 263 -4.65 -14.80 -23.42
C TRP A 263 -3.90 -13.94 -22.41
N GLU A 264 -4.23 -12.66 -22.39
CA GLU A 264 -3.70 -11.67 -21.44
C GLU A 264 -4.83 -10.80 -20.89
N TYR A 265 -4.83 -10.61 -19.57
CA TYR A 265 -5.63 -9.61 -18.86
C TYR A 265 -4.70 -8.52 -18.30
N ARG A 266 -5.07 -7.26 -18.48
CA ARG A 266 -4.38 -6.10 -17.87
C ARG A 266 -5.35 -5.29 -17.02
N ARG A 267 -5.13 -5.23 -15.71
CA ARG A 267 -5.89 -4.35 -14.82
C ARG A 267 -5.67 -2.88 -15.23
N THR A 268 -6.76 -2.14 -15.36
CA THR A 268 -6.70 -0.68 -15.51
C THR A 268 -6.89 -0.06 -14.14
N PHE A 269 -5.93 0.76 -13.73
CA PHE A 269 -5.97 1.48 -12.47
C PHE A 269 -6.54 2.91 -12.66
N PRO A 270 -7.14 3.50 -11.63
CA PRO A 270 -7.56 4.91 -11.67
C PRO A 270 -6.42 5.85 -12.05
N GLU A 271 -6.77 6.98 -12.69
CA GLU A 271 -5.79 8.00 -13.04
C GLU A 271 -5.02 8.47 -11.79
N GLY A 272 -3.69 8.55 -11.92
CA GLY A 272 -2.82 8.93 -10.81
C GLY A 272 -2.57 7.83 -9.78
N TYR A 273 -3.10 6.62 -9.94
CA TYR A 273 -2.74 5.47 -9.09
C TYR A 273 -1.23 5.21 -9.16
N ARG A 274 -0.62 4.98 -8.00
CA ARG A 274 0.78 4.62 -7.84
C ARG A 274 0.85 3.52 -6.80
N ALA A 275 1.54 2.43 -7.14
CA ALA A 275 1.69 1.30 -6.25
C ALA A 275 3.08 1.35 -5.62
N PHE A 276 3.14 1.40 -4.29
CA PHE A 276 4.41 1.28 -3.57
C PHE A 276 5.11 -0.07 -3.85
N PHE A 277 4.31 -1.13 -3.97
CA PHE A 277 4.76 -2.48 -4.30
C PHE A 277 4.10 -2.93 -5.60
N SER A 278 4.88 -3.23 -6.63
CA SER A 278 4.35 -3.67 -7.92
C SER A 278 4.06 -5.18 -7.99
N GLN A 279 4.67 -6.00 -7.13
CA GLN A 279 4.62 -7.46 -7.18
C GLN A 279 3.27 -8.07 -6.81
N LEU A 280 2.85 -9.14 -7.50
CA LEU A 280 1.82 -10.07 -7.03
C LEU A 280 2.43 -11.48 -7.00
N ARG A 281 2.43 -12.14 -5.84
CA ARG A 281 3.13 -13.42 -5.64
C ARG A 281 2.38 -14.64 -6.14
N SER A 282 1.07 -14.61 -6.07
CA SER A 282 0.22 -15.75 -6.36
C SER A 282 -1.18 -15.29 -6.76
N ILE A 283 -1.88 -16.21 -7.41
CA ILE A 283 -3.30 -16.17 -7.78
C ILE A 283 -3.90 -17.53 -7.38
N ALA A 284 -5.22 -17.67 -7.44
CA ALA A 284 -5.87 -18.97 -7.23
C ALA A 284 -6.63 -19.42 -8.48
N ILE A 285 -6.85 -20.73 -8.60
CA ILE A 285 -7.71 -21.34 -9.62
C ILE A 285 -8.73 -22.24 -8.92
N TYR A 286 -9.99 -22.09 -9.29
CA TYR A 286 -11.07 -22.96 -8.84
C TYR A 286 -12.21 -22.94 -9.85
N GLU A 287 -12.86 -24.09 -10.05
CA GLU A 287 -13.75 -24.32 -11.18
C GLU A 287 -13.09 -23.87 -12.48
N ASP A 288 -13.73 -22.97 -13.22
CA ASP A 288 -13.28 -22.37 -14.47
C ASP A 288 -12.77 -20.94 -14.32
N LYS A 289 -12.33 -20.56 -13.12
CA LYS A 289 -11.94 -19.17 -12.81
C LYS A 289 -10.53 -19.06 -12.25
N ILE A 290 -9.87 -17.97 -12.61
CA ILE A 290 -8.63 -17.46 -12.00
C ILE A 290 -8.98 -16.27 -11.12
N PHE A 291 -8.57 -16.31 -9.85
CA PHE A 291 -8.85 -15.26 -8.87
C PHE A 291 -7.61 -14.39 -8.65
N VAL A 292 -7.77 -13.09 -8.89
CA VAL A 292 -6.71 -12.10 -8.90
C VAL A 292 -7.02 -11.04 -7.84
N PRO A 293 -6.30 -11.03 -6.71
CA PRO A 293 -6.40 -9.93 -5.77
C PRO A 293 -5.54 -8.76 -6.28
N THR A 294 -6.19 -7.67 -6.65
CA THR A 294 -5.56 -6.56 -7.34
C THR A 294 -4.94 -5.56 -6.37
N LYS A 295 -4.00 -4.77 -6.90
CA LYS A 295 -3.24 -3.75 -6.19
C LYS A 295 -4.11 -2.61 -5.67
N ASP A 296 -5.23 -2.33 -6.35
CA ASP A 296 -6.27 -1.38 -5.95
C ASP A 296 -7.32 -2.01 -5.00
N ALA A 297 -6.98 -3.12 -4.34
CA ALA A 297 -7.80 -3.78 -3.32
C ALA A 297 -9.16 -4.32 -3.84
N TRP A 298 -9.17 -4.89 -5.05
CA TRP A 298 -10.28 -5.68 -5.56
C TRP A 298 -9.94 -7.17 -5.57
N LEU A 299 -10.98 -8.01 -5.61
CA LEU A 299 -10.88 -9.40 -6.02
C LEU A 299 -11.55 -9.54 -7.39
N VAL A 300 -10.81 -10.00 -8.39
CA VAL A 300 -11.29 -10.18 -9.76
C VAL A 300 -11.28 -11.67 -10.09
N ALA A 301 -12.39 -12.19 -10.60
CA ALA A 301 -12.46 -13.52 -11.20
C ALA A 301 -12.42 -13.42 -12.72
N LEU A 302 -11.43 -14.07 -13.32
CA LEU A 302 -11.27 -14.19 -14.77
C LEU A 302 -11.69 -15.58 -15.21
N ASP A 303 -12.33 -15.72 -16.37
CA ASP A 303 -12.53 -17.02 -17.00
C ASP A 303 -11.16 -17.61 -17.36
N ALA A 304 -10.86 -18.82 -16.87
CA ALA A 304 -9.55 -19.45 -17.03
C ALA A 304 -9.22 -19.79 -18.51
N ARG A 305 -10.22 -19.80 -19.40
CA ARG A 305 -10.05 -20.13 -20.82
C ARG A 305 -9.78 -18.92 -21.69
N THR A 306 -10.30 -17.76 -21.32
CA THR A 306 -10.28 -16.56 -22.16
C THR A 306 -9.62 -15.36 -21.49
N GLY A 307 -9.53 -15.33 -20.16
CA GLY A 307 -9.09 -14.19 -19.38
C GLY A 307 -10.16 -13.10 -19.22
N GLU A 308 -11.38 -13.33 -19.71
CA GLU A 308 -12.50 -12.37 -19.59
C GLU A 308 -12.93 -12.23 -18.13
N VAL A 309 -13.27 -11.00 -17.70
CA VAL A 309 -13.76 -10.76 -16.34
C VAL A 309 -15.15 -11.39 -16.18
N VAL A 310 -15.29 -12.31 -15.23
CA VAL A 310 -16.57 -12.92 -14.85
C VAL A 310 -17.26 -12.05 -13.81
N TRP A 311 -16.53 -11.65 -12.77
CA TRP A 311 -16.97 -10.73 -11.74
C TRP A 311 -15.79 -10.00 -11.09
N GLU A 312 -16.06 -8.87 -10.46
CA GLU A 312 -15.11 -8.15 -9.61
C GLU A 312 -15.81 -7.60 -8.36
N THR A 313 -15.14 -7.68 -7.22
CA THR A 313 -15.63 -7.18 -5.93
C THR A 313 -14.57 -6.29 -5.30
N GLN A 314 -14.97 -5.07 -4.91
CA GLN A 314 -14.08 -4.20 -4.14
C GLN A 314 -13.97 -4.75 -2.71
N ILE A 315 -12.76 -5.12 -2.30
CA ILE A 315 -12.49 -5.61 -0.94
C ILE A 315 -12.35 -4.42 0.01
N ALA A 316 -11.62 -3.38 -0.44
CA ALA A 316 -11.31 -2.21 0.37
C ALA A 316 -11.06 -0.96 -0.48
N ASP A 317 -10.93 0.18 0.18
CA ASP A 317 -10.57 1.44 -0.46
C ASP A 317 -9.04 1.60 -0.55
N TYR A 318 -8.48 1.47 -1.76
CA TYR A 318 -7.04 1.65 -1.97
C TYR A 318 -6.53 3.05 -1.61
N GLN A 319 -7.39 4.08 -1.57
CA GLN A 319 -6.98 5.43 -1.15
C GLN A 319 -6.59 5.47 0.33
N GLN A 320 -7.07 4.50 1.11
CA GLN A 320 -6.66 4.27 2.50
C GLN A 320 -5.38 3.45 2.61
N GLY A 321 -4.77 3.04 1.49
CA GLY A 321 -3.48 2.35 1.43
C GLY A 321 -3.62 0.83 1.30
N TYR A 322 -4.84 0.29 1.38
CA TYR A 322 -5.08 -1.14 1.17
C TYR A 322 -4.59 -1.60 -0.19
N THR A 323 -3.90 -2.73 -0.20
CA THR A 323 -3.37 -3.33 -1.41
C THR A 323 -3.21 -4.84 -1.24
N ASN A 324 -3.01 -5.55 -2.35
CA ASN A 324 -2.66 -6.96 -2.35
C ASN A 324 -1.25 -7.17 -2.91
N VAL A 325 -0.51 -8.08 -2.28
CA VAL A 325 0.84 -8.49 -2.72
C VAL A 325 0.96 -10.02 -2.85
N ALA A 326 0.02 -10.78 -2.31
CA ALA A 326 -0.08 -12.24 -2.42
C ALA A 326 -1.50 -12.66 -2.82
N GLY A 327 -1.63 -13.90 -3.27
CA GLY A 327 -2.85 -14.51 -3.77
C GLY A 327 -3.71 -15.14 -2.68
N PRO A 328 -5.00 -15.40 -2.97
CA PRO A 328 -5.89 -16.13 -2.10
C PRO A 328 -5.61 -17.64 -2.11
N ILE A 329 -6.27 -18.37 -1.22
CA ILE A 329 -6.52 -19.81 -1.34
C ILE A 329 -8.01 -20.06 -1.57
N VAL A 330 -8.37 -21.26 -2.03
CA VAL A 330 -9.78 -21.67 -2.11
C VAL A 330 -10.03 -22.83 -1.16
N ALA A 331 -11.09 -22.71 -0.36
CA ALA A 331 -11.56 -23.75 0.54
C ALA A 331 -13.09 -23.85 0.44
N ARG A 332 -13.61 -25.01 0.04
CA ARG A 332 -15.06 -25.28 -0.02
C ARG A 332 -15.82 -24.27 -0.88
N GLY A 333 -15.27 -23.95 -2.06
CA GLY A 333 -15.81 -22.94 -2.97
C GLY A 333 -15.75 -21.49 -2.47
N LYS A 334 -15.01 -21.21 -1.39
CA LYS A 334 -14.77 -19.84 -0.90
C LYS A 334 -13.35 -19.40 -1.21
N VAL A 335 -13.20 -18.21 -1.79
CA VAL A 335 -11.91 -17.56 -2.07
C VAL A 335 -11.50 -16.75 -0.84
N ILE A 336 -10.47 -17.23 -0.14
CA ILE A 336 -9.99 -16.65 1.11
C ILE A 336 -8.79 -15.75 0.82
N ASN A 337 -8.89 -14.46 1.14
CA ASN A 337 -7.88 -13.46 0.82
C ASN A 337 -7.45 -12.65 2.04
N GLY A 338 -6.14 -12.52 2.25
CA GLY A 338 -5.56 -11.58 3.21
C GLY A 338 -5.26 -10.23 2.55
N ILE A 339 -5.21 -9.16 3.34
CA ILE A 339 -4.91 -7.79 2.87
C ILE A 339 -3.58 -7.27 3.42
N ASN A 340 -2.99 -6.31 2.72
CA ASN A 340 -1.84 -5.51 3.14
C ASN A 340 -2.20 -4.01 3.09
N GLY A 341 -1.32 -3.16 3.61
CA GLY A 341 -1.48 -1.71 3.63
C GLY A 341 -2.02 -1.18 4.95
N CYS A 342 -2.03 -2.00 5.99
CA CYS A 342 -2.63 -1.72 7.29
C CYS A 342 -1.72 -0.97 8.26
N GLY A 343 -0.71 -0.28 7.73
CA GLY A 343 0.21 0.55 8.53
C GLY A 343 -0.42 1.84 9.07
N ARG A 344 -1.65 2.18 8.69
CA ARG A 344 -2.33 3.39 9.14
C ARG A 344 -3.50 3.10 10.06
N PHE A 345 -3.98 4.21 10.60
CA PHE A 345 -5.08 4.30 11.53
C PHE A 345 -6.39 4.53 10.78
N PHE A 346 -7.23 3.50 10.70
CA PHE A 346 -8.55 3.55 10.06
C PHE A 346 -9.55 2.67 10.82
N GLU A 347 -10.84 2.99 10.68
CA GLU A 347 -11.94 2.34 11.41
C GLU A 347 -12.10 0.84 11.12
N GLU A 348 -11.61 0.35 9.97
CA GLU A 348 -11.72 -1.07 9.61
C GLU A 348 -10.47 -1.89 9.98
N SER A 349 -9.31 -1.31 10.28
CA SER A 349 -8.08 -2.07 10.56
C SER A 349 -7.75 -3.15 9.50
N CYS A 350 -6.93 -4.14 9.82
CA CYS A 350 -6.52 -5.19 8.90
C CYS A 350 -7.38 -6.46 9.00
N PHE A 351 -7.51 -7.22 7.91
CA PHE A 351 -8.46 -8.33 7.84
C PHE A 351 -8.12 -9.42 6.83
N ILE A 352 -8.81 -10.55 6.98
CA ILE A 352 -8.93 -11.64 6.02
C ILE A 352 -10.40 -11.75 5.64
N THR A 353 -10.70 -11.95 4.36
CA THR A 353 -12.06 -12.11 3.84
C THR A 353 -12.26 -13.44 3.16
N ALA A 354 -13.50 -13.91 3.13
CA ALA A 354 -13.93 -14.98 2.24
C ALA A 354 -14.98 -14.47 1.26
N HIS A 355 -14.83 -14.83 0.00
CA HIS A 355 -15.81 -14.54 -1.04
C HIS A 355 -16.32 -15.83 -1.65
N ASP A 356 -17.59 -15.88 -2.02
CA ASP A 356 -18.13 -16.97 -2.82
C ASP A 356 -17.45 -17.01 -4.20
N ALA A 357 -16.86 -18.15 -4.58
CA ALA A 357 -16.07 -18.25 -5.81
C ALA A 357 -16.90 -18.05 -7.09
N ALA A 358 -18.20 -18.33 -7.05
CA ALA A 358 -19.07 -18.21 -8.22
C ALA A 358 -19.54 -16.77 -8.44
N THR A 359 -19.83 -16.05 -7.36
CA THR A 359 -20.52 -14.74 -7.41
C THR A 359 -19.65 -13.55 -7.00
N GLY A 360 -18.59 -13.79 -6.23
CA GLY A 360 -17.76 -12.73 -5.65
C GLY A 360 -18.38 -12.05 -4.42
N GLU A 361 -19.50 -12.54 -3.89
CA GLU A 361 -20.10 -11.99 -2.66
C GLU A 361 -19.18 -12.22 -1.45
N GLU A 362 -18.89 -11.18 -0.68
CA GLU A 362 -18.16 -11.31 0.60
C GLU A 362 -19.06 -12.04 1.61
N LEU A 363 -18.63 -13.22 2.05
CA LEU A 363 -19.36 -14.09 2.98
C LEU A 363 -19.03 -13.77 4.42
N TRP A 364 -17.76 -13.49 4.71
CA TRP A 364 -17.30 -13.08 6.02
C TRP A 364 -16.01 -12.26 5.94
N ARG A 365 -15.76 -11.49 7.00
CA ARG A 365 -14.55 -10.71 7.23
C ARG A 365 -14.09 -10.86 8.67
N THR A 366 -12.81 -11.18 8.84
CA THR A 366 -12.18 -11.41 10.13
C THR A 366 -11.03 -10.44 10.31
N PHE A 367 -11.15 -9.56 11.30
CA PHE A 367 -10.09 -8.61 11.63
C PHE A 367 -8.92 -9.30 12.31
N THR A 368 -7.71 -8.94 11.90
CA THR A 368 -6.44 -9.47 12.43
C THR A 368 -5.88 -8.63 13.57
N ILE A 369 -6.62 -7.60 13.98
CA ILE A 369 -6.44 -6.82 15.20
C ILE A 369 -7.69 -6.98 16.06
N ALA A 370 -7.49 -7.26 17.36
CA ALA A 370 -8.59 -7.42 18.31
C ALA A 370 -9.41 -6.13 18.43
N ARG A 371 -10.73 -6.25 18.31
CA ARG A 371 -11.66 -5.12 18.39
C ARG A 371 -12.14 -4.85 19.81
N PRO A 372 -12.68 -3.65 20.09
CA PRO A 372 -13.28 -3.33 21.38
C PRO A 372 -14.28 -4.38 21.85
N GLY A 373 -14.06 -4.91 23.05
CA GLY A 373 -14.93 -5.93 23.68
C GLY A 373 -14.74 -7.37 23.17
N GLU A 374 -13.83 -7.62 22.23
CA GLU A 374 -13.44 -8.96 21.81
C GLU A 374 -12.29 -9.52 22.66
N PHE A 375 -12.02 -10.82 22.51
CA PHE A 375 -10.83 -11.41 23.09
C PHE A 375 -9.57 -10.73 22.54
N GLY A 376 -8.67 -10.32 23.44
CA GLY A 376 -7.42 -9.64 23.11
C GLY A 376 -7.48 -8.12 23.07
N ASP A 377 -8.66 -7.51 23.24
CA ASP A 377 -8.81 -6.04 23.29
C ASP A 377 -7.93 -5.40 24.37
N ASP A 378 -7.87 -6.03 25.55
CA ASP A 378 -7.07 -5.62 26.69
C ASP A 378 -5.55 -5.69 26.47
N THR A 379 -5.11 -6.27 25.35
CA THR A 379 -3.68 -6.39 25.02
C THR A 379 -3.11 -5.23 24.23
N TRP A 380 -3.94 -4.26 23.85
CA TRP A 380 -3.53 -3.05 23.13
C TRP A 380 -3.26 -1.84 24.03
N GLY A 381 -3.35 -2.01 25.35
CA GLY A 381 -3.27 -0.89 26.29
C GLY A 381 -4.43 0.11 26.08
N ASP A 382 -4.17 1.39 26.31
CA ASP A 382 -5.19 2.45 26.23
C ASP A 382 -5.34 3.05 24.83
N ILE A 383 -4.73 2.45 23.80
CA ILE A 383 -4.79 2.97 22.44
C ILE A 383 -6.22 2.83 21.86
N PRO A 384 -6.81 3.92 21.33
CA PRO A 384 -8.07 3.85 20.60
C PRO A 384 -7.99 2.85 19.43
N PHE A 385 -9.11 2.20 19.13
CA PHE A 385 -9.14 1.14 18.11
C PHE A 385 -8.72 1.64 16.73
N GLU A 386 -9.17 2.84 16.36
CA GLU A 386 -8.81 3.50 15.10
C GLU A 386 -7.30 3.76 14.99
N LEU A 387 -6.58 3.84 16.11
CA LEU A 387 -5.13 4.01 16.16
C LEU A 387 -4.36 2.68 16.26
N ARG A 388 -5.03 1.53 16.13
CA ARG A 388 -4.35 0.23 16.09
C ARG A 388 -3.99 -0.12 14.63
N GLY A 389 -2.69 -0.20 14.35
CA GLY A 389 -2.16 -0.54 13.02
C GLY A 389 -1.39 -1.85 12.99
N GLY A 390 -1.14 -2.35 11.78
CA GLY A 390 -0.41 -3.58 11.50
C GLY A 390 -1.33 -4.80 11.35
N GLY A 391 -0.82 -5.98 11.68
CA GLY A 391 -1.57 -7.23 11.55
C GLY A 391 -1.84 -7.64 10.11
N ASP A 392 -1.07 -7.11 9.15
CA ASP A 392 -1.16 -7.43 7.73
C ASP A 392 -1.12 -8.95 7.48
N ALA A 393 -2.00 -9.45 6.61
CA ALA A 393 -2.13 -10.87 6.29
C ALA A 393 -1.54 -11.15 4.89
N TRP A 394 -0.33 -10.62 4.65
CA TRP A 394 0.18 -10.34 3.31
C TRP A 394 0.89 -11.49 2.59
N ILE A 395 0.89 -12.69 3.18
CA ILE A 395 1.35 -13.96 2.58
C ILE A 395 0.18 -14.95 2.55
N THR A 396 0.05 -15.68 1.45
CA THR A 396 -0.99 -16.71 1.26
C THR A 396 -0.97 -17.76 2.37
N GLY A 397 -2.12 -18.02 2.99
CA GLY A 397 -2.30 -19.06 4.02
C GLY A 397 -2.31 -20.50 3.50
N SER A 398 -2.73 -21.43 4.35
CA SER A 398 -2.96 -22.85 4.04
C SER A 398 -4.32 -23.32 4.54
N TYR A 399 -4.76 -24.51 4.13
CA TYR A 399 -6.01 -25.11 4.57
C TYR A 399 -5.84 -26.61 4.82
N ASP A 400 -6.38 -27.08 5.94
CA ASP A 400 -6.44 -28.49 6.28
C ASP A 400 -7.90 -28.97 6.17
N PRO A 401 -8.24 -29.79 5.16
CA PRO A 401 -9.60 -30.29 4.96
C PRO A 401 -10.03 -31.35 5.99
N ASP A 402 -9.09 -32.03 6.66
CA ASP A 402 -9.40 -33.03 7.69
C ASP A 402 -9.82 -32.35 9.00
N LEU A 403 -9.21 -31.21 9.31
CA LEU A 403 -9.56 -30.38 10.47
C LEU A 403 -10.63 -29.32 10.16
N ASP A 404 -10.88 -29.05 8.87
CA ASP A 404 -11.68 -27.93 8.36
C ASP A 404 -11.20 -26.58 8.93
N LEU A 405 -9.90 -26.33 8.85
CA LEU A 405 -9.27 -25.10 9.38
C LEU A 405 -8.36 -24.45 8.35
N ILE A 406 -8.53 -23.14 8.18
CA ILE A 406 -7.60 -22.26 7.46
C ILE A 406 -6.51 -21.82 8.43
N TYR A 407 -5.26 -21.76 7.98
CA TYR A 407 -4.16 -21.20 8.76
C TYR A 407 -3.56 -19.97 8.06
N TRP A 408 -3.43 -18.87 8.78
CA TRP A 408 -2.90 -17.62 8.24
C TRP A 408 -1.95 -16.93 9.21
N GLY A 409 -0.84 -16.38 8.69
CA GLY A 409 0.11 -15.59 9.46
C GLY A 409 -0.23 -14.10 9.42
N THR A 410 -0.12 -13.41 10.55
CA THR A 410 -0.33 -11.97 10.66
C THR A 410 0.99 -11.28 10.99
N ALA A 411 1.16 -10.10 10.42
CA ALA A 411 2.34 -9.27 10.59
C ALA A 411 2.38 -8.57 11.96
N GLN A 412 3.46 -7.85 12.21
CA GLN A 412 3.69 -6.97 13.36
C GLN A 412 2.60 -5.90 13.61
N ALA A 413 2.61 -5.36 14.83
CA ALA A 413 1.85 -4.16 15.15
C ALA A 413 2.60 -2.92 14.66
N LYS A 414 1.86 -1.90 14.22
CA LYS A 414 2.40 -0.64 13.69
C LYS A 414 1.86 0.56 14.47
N PRO A 415 2.66 1.64 14.65
CA PRO A 415 4.09 1.76 14.31
C PRO A 415 4.97 0.76 15.08
N TRP A 416 6.14 0.41 14.54
CA TRP A 416 6.99 -0.66 15.09
C TRP A 416 7.40 -0.42 16.54
N VAL A 417 7.82 0.80 16.87
CA VAL A 417 8.27 1.15 18.22
C VAL A 417 7.07 1.12 19.18
N PRO A 418 7.03 0.21 20.18
CA PRO A 418 5.88 0.07 21.07
C PRO A 418 5.54 1.35 21.84
N ALA A 419 6.57 2.12 22.22
CA ALA A 419 6.38 3.39 22.93
C ALA A 419 5.54 4.40 22.13
N SER A 420 5.61 4.38 20.79
CA SER A 420 4.81 5.25 19.92
C SER A 420 3.33 4.86 19.91
N ARG A 421 3.01 3.60 20.27
CA ARG A 421 1.64 3.10 20.47
C ARG A 421 1.14 3.34 21.91
N GLY A 422 1.95 3.96 22.77
CA GLY A 422 1.69 4.01 24.22
C GLY A 422 1.85 2.65 24.92
N MET A 423 2.58 1.72 24.29
CA MET A 423 2.77 0.35 24.73
C MET A 423 4.23 0.08 25.08
N THR A 424 4.50 -1.10 25.64
CA THR A 424 5.82 -1.65 25.93
C THR A 424 6.05 -2.94 25.16
N THR A 425 7.28 -3.46 25.18
CA THR A 425 7.59 -4.79 24.63
C THR A 425 6.98 -5.94 25.44
N ALA A 426 6.25 -5.66 26.52
CA ALA A 426 5.49 -6.65 27.28
C ALA A 426 4.02 -6.73 26.88
N ASP A 427 3.50 -5.75 26.13
CA ASP A 427 2.10 -5.67 25.73
C ASP A 427 1.89 -6.40 24.40
N ALA A 428 0.95 -7.34 24.38
CA ALA A 428 0.90 -8.34 23.32
C ALA A 428 0.38 -7.82 21.96
N ALA A 429 -0.50 -6.81 21.92
CA ALA A 429 -1.11 -6.29 20.67
C ALA A 429 -1.74 -7.39 19.79
N LEU A 430 -2.70 -8.16 20.31
CA LEU A 430 -3.30 -9.27 19.58
C LEU A 430 -4.17 -8.81 18.39
N TYR A 431 -4.11 -9.44 17.22
CA TYR A 431 -3.47 -10.71 16.91
C TYR A 431 -2.23 -10.55 16.04
N THR A 432 -1.39 -9.56 16.30
CA THR A 432 -0.15 -9.36 15.51
C THR A 432 0.87 -10.47 15.76
N ASN A 433 1.78 -10.69 14.80
CA ASN A 433 2.82 -11.73 14.84
C ASN A 433 2.29 -13.11 15.23
N SER A 434 1.11 -13.48 14.70
CA SER A 434 0.40 -14.69 15.11
C SER A 434 0.16 -15.61 13.93
N THR A 435 0.06 -16.90 14.23
CA THR A 435 -0.68 -17.83 13.37
C THR A 435 -2.11 -17.91 13.88
N LEU A 436 -3.06 -17.66 12.99
CA LEU A 436 -4.49 -17.83 13.23
C LEU A 436 -4.95 -19.15 12.63
N ALA A 437 -5.78 -19.90 13.35
CA ALA A 437 -6.61 -20.94 12.77
C ALA A 437 -8.04 -20.43 12.68
N ILE A 438 -8.59 -20.43 11.48
CA ILE A 438 -9.86 -19.78 11.14
C ILE A 438 -10.82 -20.84 10.61
N ASP A 439 -12.06 -20.79 11.10
CA ASP A 439 -13.16 -21.60 10.59
C ASP A 439 -13.56 -21.09 9.18
N PRO A 440 -13.49 -21.91 8.13
CA PRO A 440 -13.81 -21.49 6.77
C PRO A 440 -15.29 -21.15 6.58
N GLU A 441 -16.19 -21.58 7.47
CA GLU A 441 -17.61 -21.32 7.33
C GLU A 441 -17.98 -19.88 7.68
N ASP A 442 -17.50 -19.38 8.83
CA ASP A 442 -17.93 -18.11 9.40
C ASP A 442 -16.78 -17.12 9.69
N GLY A 443 -15.53 -17.51 9.42
CA GLY A 443 -14.36 -16.68 9.65
C GLY A 443 -13.93 -16.59 11.12
N ARG A 444 -14.56 -17.33 12.04
CA ARG A 444 -14.21 -17.28 13.46
C ARG A 444 -12.80 -17.81 13.70
N ILE A 445 -12.01 -17.06 14.48
CA ILE A 445 -10.72 -17.53 15.00
C ILE A 445 -10.99 -18.65 16.01
N VAL A 446 -10.61 -19.89 15.64
CA VAL A 446 -10.77 -21.09 16.47
C VAL A 446 -9.67 -21.17 17.52
N TRP A 447 -8.44 -20.89 17.11
CA TRP A 447 -7.30 -20.70 17.99
C TRP A 447 -6.28 -19.76 17.35
N TYR A 448 -5.39 -19.20 18.16
CA TYR A 448 -4.23 -18.46 17.68
C TYR A 448 -2.98 -18.86 18.45
N ARG A 449 -1.82 -18.66 17.83
CA ARG A 449 -0.53 -18.71 18.49
C ARG A 449 0.25 -17.46 18.11
N GLN A 450 0.42 -16.57 19.07
CA GLN A 450 1.34 -15.45 18.91
C GLN A 450 2.78 -15.93 19.10
N HIS A 451 3.62 -15.64 18.10
CA HIS A 451 5.03 -16.05 18.08
C HIS A 451 5.91 -15.05 18.83
N VAL A 452 5.65 -13.76 18.65
CA VAL A 452 6.42 -12.68 19.26
C VAL A 452 5.47 -11.59 19.79
N PRO A 453 5.02 -11.68 21.06
CA PRO A 453 4.25 -10.61 21.70
C PRO A 453 5.10 -9.35 21.91
N GLY A 454 4.51 -8.16 21.78
CA GLY A 454 5.21 -6.89 22.04
C GLY A 454 6.38 -6.60 21.10
N GLU A 455 6.35 -7.21 19.93
CA GLU A 455 7.37 -7.11 18.89
C GLU A 455 7.55 -5.66 18.38
N ALA A 456 8.78 -5.35 17.95
CA ALA A 456 9.25 -3.99 17.70
C ALA A 456 10.32 -3.87 16.58
N LEU A 457 10.56 -4.94 15.84
CA LEU A 457 11.72 -5.19 14.97
C LEU A 457 11.33 -5.67 13.56
N ASP A 458 10.05 -5.67 13.21
CA ASP A 458 9.58 -5.99 11.86
C ASP A 458 9.82 -7.45 11.44
N LEU A 459 9.59 -8.40 12.37
CA LEU A 459 9.94 -9.82 12.17
C LEU A 459 9.03 -10.61 11.22
N ASP A 460 8.14 -9.96 10.45
CA ASP A 460 7.42 -10.60 9.35
C ASP A 460 8.15 -10.55 8.00
N GLU A 461 9.23 -9.74 7.88
CA GLU A 461 10.10 -9.67 6.69
C GLU A 461 11.08 -10.84 6.52
#